data_AF-A0A373VUR0-F1
#
_entry.id   AF-A0A373VUR0-F1
#
_cell.length_a   1.000
_cell.length_b   1.000
_cell.length_c   1.000
_cell.angle_alpha   90.00
_cell.angle_beta   90.00
_cell.angle_gamma   90.00
#
_symmetry.space_group_name_H-M   'P 1'
#
loop_
_entity.id
_entity.type
_entity.pdbx_description
1 polymer ?
#
loop_
_entity_poly.entity_id
_entity_poly.type
_entity_poly.pdbx_seq_one_letter_code
_entity_poly.pdbx_strand_id
1 'polypeptide(L)'
;MSHAKCSRKSMKPLREELKLYQKSGIQLFMDGEPSTPKDIAKACLIAEGGGYMRDYTEDESGRIARVDFDRISEAPRKKYRYR
;
A
#
# COMPACT_ATOMS: atom_id res chain seq x y z
N MET A 1 -18.78 -2.73 8.62
CA MET A 1 -17.69 -2.00 7.95
C MET A 1 -16.62 -3.02 7.60
N SER A 2 -16.54 -3.39 6.33
CA SER A 2 -15.79 -4.55 5.82
C SER A 2 -14.29 -4.28 5.87
N HIS A 3 -13.59 -4.96 6.79
CA HIS A 3 -12.15 -5.09 6.74
C HIS A 3 -11.76 -5.77 5.43
N ALA A 4 -11.19 -5.03 4.49
CA ALA A 4 -10.58 -5.58 3.29
C ALA A 4 -9.34 -6.39 3.69
N LYS A 5 -9.56 -7.60 4.21
CA LYS A 5 -8.53 -8.63 4.39
C LYS A 5 -7.91 -8.85 3.01
N CYS A 6 -6.64 -8.49 2.86
CA CYS A 6 -5.85 -8.74 1.66
C CYS A 6 -5.78 -10.27 1.46
N SER A 7 -6.74 -10.82 0.73
CA SER A 7 -6.92 -12.25 0.48
C SER A 7 -5.78 -12.75 -0.42
N ARG A 8 -5.11 -13.81 0.03
CA ARG A 8 -3.96 -14.52 -0.58
C ARG A 8 -4.15 -15.01 -2.04
N LYS A 9 -5.26 -14.68 -2.73
CA LYS A 9 -5.60 -15.21 -4.07
C LYS A 9 -5.37 -14.24 -5.23
N SER A 10 -4.78 -13.05 -5.01
CA SER A 10 -4.89 -11.94 -5.97
C SER A 10 -3.56 -11.23 -6.29
N MET A 11 -2.44 -11.95 -6.44
CA MET A 11 -1.18 -11.33 -6.89
C MET A 11 -1.27 -10.72 -8.31
N LYS A 12 -1.98 -11.41 -9.21
CA LYS A 12 -2.18 -10.95 -10.60
C LYS A 12 -2.94 -9.62 -10.65
N PRO A 13 -4.13 -9.49 -10.03
CA PRO A 13 -4.86 -8.22 -10.07
C PRO A 13 -4.14 -7.09 -9.33
N LEU A 14 -3.47 -7.33 -8.20
CA LEU A 14 -2.71 -6.29 -7.51
C LEU A 14 -1.59 -5.73 -8.40
N ARG A 15 -0.85 -6.61 -9.07
CA ARG A 15 0.22 -6.18 -9.98
C ARG A 15 -0.32 -5.42 -11.19
N GLU A 16 -1.49 -5.79 -11.70
CA GLU A 16 -2.14 -5.10 -12.82
C GLU A 16 -2.66 -3.72 -12.44
N GLU A 17 -3.26 -3.60 -11.26
CA GLU A 17 -3.67 -2.32 -10.65
C GLU A 17 -2.48 -1.37 -10.48
N LEU A 18 -1.38 -1.84 -9.89
CA LEU A 18 -0.17 -1.04 -9.70
C LEU A 18 0.47 -0.62 -11.03
N LYS A 19 0.37 -1.44 -12.08
CA LYS A 19 0.79 -1.05 -13.43
C LYS A 19 -0.10 0.05 -14.01
N LEU A 20 -1.41 0.02 -13.76
CA LEU A 20 -2.33 1.08 -14.17
C LEU A 20 -1.95 2.39 -13.49
N TYR A 21 -1.66 2.37 -12.19
CA TYR A 21 -1.20 3.55 -11.47
C TYR A 21 0.05 4.17 -12.09
N GLN A 22 1.08 3.36 -12.37
CA GLN A 22 2.27 3.89 -13.05
C GLN A 22 1.96 4.44 -14.45
N LYS A 23 1.09 3.79 -15.23
CA LYS A 23 0.67 4.29 -16.54
C LYS A 23 -0.11 5.61 -16.46
N SER A 24 -0.84 5.82 -15.37
CA SER A 24 -1.55 7.06 -15.08
C SER A 24 -0.65 8.16 -14.52
N GLY A 25 0.65 7.90 -14.33
CA GLY A 25 1.61 8.86 -13.76
C GLY A 25 1.63 8.90 -12.23
N ILE A 26 0.94 7.97 -11.58
CA ILE A 26 0.91 7.86 -10.12
C ILE A 26 2.21 7.22 -9.65
N GLN A 27 2.90 7.89 -8.73
CA GLN A 27 4.13 7.40 -8.14
C GLN A 27 3.83 6.36 -7.06
N LEU A 28 4.61 5.28 -7.04
CA LEU A 28 4.44 4.20 -6.09
C LEU A 28 5.64 4.15 -5.16
N PHE A 29 5.34 4.10 -3.87
CA PHE A 29 6.33 4.08 -2.82
C PHE A 29 6.01 2.98 -1.83
N MET A 30 7.04 2.43 -1.19
CA MET A 30 6.93 1.40 -0.18
C MET A 30 7.85 1.76 0.98
N ASP A 31 7.30 1.84 2.18
CA ASP A 31 8.01 2.24 3.40
C ASP A 31 8.82 3.55 3.22
N GLY A 32 8.28 4.50 2.45
CA GLY A 32 8.90 5.80 2.17
C GLY A 32 9.87 5.85 0.98
N GLU A 33 10.18 4.72 0.34
CA GLU A 33 11.09 4.65 -0.80
C GLU A 33 10.36 4.38 -2.13
N PRO A 34 10.79 5.00 -3.26
CA PRO A 34 10.18 4.76 -4.56
C PRO A 34 10.37 3.29 -4.95
N SER A 35 9.28 2.62 -5.27
CA SER A 35 9.26 1.17 -5.49
C SER A 35 8.50 0.78 -6.74
N THR A 36 8.81 -0.41 -7.27
CA THR A 36 8.13 -0.91 -8.46
C THR A 36 6.87 -1.72 -8.10
N PRO A 37 5.89 -1.80 -9.01
CA PRO A 37 4.73 -2.68 -8.88
C PRO A 37 5.08 -4.14 -8.56
N LYS A 38 6.22 -4.61 -9.06
CA LYS A 38 6.69 -5.98 -8.82
C LYS A 38 7.15 -6.15 -7.38
N ASP A 39 7.89 -5.18 -6.85
CA ASP A 39 8.46 -5.24 -5.50
C ASP A 39 7.35 -5.11 -4.45
N ILE A 40 6.41 -4.18 -4.63
CA ILE A 40 5.24 -4.03 -3.76
C ILE A 40 4.38 -5.29 -3.74
N ALA A 41 4.09 -5.86 -4.92
CA ALA A 41 3.30 -7.10 -5.00
C ALA A 41 4.03 -8.29 -4.34
N LYS A 42 5.36 -8.34 -4.45
CA LYS A 42 6.19 -9.37 -3.81
C LYS A 42 6.23 -9.19 -2.29
N ALA A 43 6.38 -7.96 -1.81
CA ALA A 43 6.36 -7.64 -0.38
C ALA A 43 5.01 -7.99 0.26
N CYS A 44 3.89 -7.65 -0.41
CA CYS A 44 2.55 -8.06 0.02
C CYS A 44 2.35 -9.59 0.05
N LEU A 45 3.05 -10.36 -0.79
CA LEU A 45 3.00 -11.82 -0.75
C LEU A 45 3.79 -12.39 0.44
N ILE A 46 4.98 -11.84 0.69
CA ILE A 46 5.92 -12.33 1.70
C ILE A 46 5.54 -11.88 3.11
N ALA A 47 4.69 -10.87 3.27
CA ALA A 47 4.20 -10.40 4.57
C ALA A 47 3.31 -11.46 5.26
N GLU A 48 3.94 -12.50 5.81
CA GLU A 48 3.31 -13.44 6.73
C GLU A 48 3.08 -12.74 8.08
N GLY A 49 1.83 -12.67 8.53
CA GLY A 49 1.47 -12.07 9.84
C GLY A 49 1.32 -10.55 9.87
N GLY A 50 1.19 -9.90 8.71
CA GLY A 50 0.96 -8.45 8.61
C GLY A 50 0.29 -8.05 7.30
N GLY A 51 0.04 -6.76 7.13
CA GLY A 51 -0.51 -6.18 5.90
C GLY A 51 0.23 -4.91 5.51
N TYR A 52 -0.13 -4.34 4.37
CA TYR A 52 0.29 -2.99 4.00
C TYR A 52 -0.94 -2.08 3.97
N MET A 53 -0.86 -0.90 4.58
CA MET A 53 -1.84 0.16 4.36
C MET A 53 -1.41 1.01 3.17
N ARG A 54 -2.40 1.55 2.45
CA ARG A 54 -2.17 2.45 1.31
C ARG A 54 -2.55 3.85 1.71
N ASP A 55 -1.60 4.78 1.66
CA ASP A 55 -1.85 6.20 1.81
C ASP A 55 -1.85 6.87 0.44
N TYR A 56 -2.83 7.74 0.21
CA TYR A 56 -3.00 8.45 -1.05
C TYR A 56 -2.61 9.90 -0.85
N THR A 57 -1.70 10.37 -1.68
CA THR A 57 -1.32 11.80 -1.73
C THR A 57 -1.83 12.39 -3.04
N GLU A 58 -2.53 13.52 -2.91
CA GLU A 58 -3.08 14.28 -4.03
C GLU A 58 -2.07 15.31 -4.55
N ASP A 59 -2.14 15.61 -5.85
CA ASP A 59 -1.48 16.78 -6.44
C ASP A 59 -2.29 18.06 -6.25
N GLU A 60 -1.76 19.17 -6.75
CA GLU A 60 -2.40 20.49 -6.75
C GLU A 60 -3.75 20.52 -7.49
N SER A 61 -4.03 19.52 -8.34
CA SER A 61 -5.30 19.38 -9.06
C SER A 61 -6.33 18.49 -8.34
N GLY A 62 -5.98 17.99 -7.14
CA GLY A 62 -6.81 17.06 -6.37
C GLY A 62 -6.86 15.64 -6.95
N ARG A 63 -5.90 15.28 -7.81
CA ARG A 63 -5.76 13.92 -8.34
C ARG A 63 -4.74 13.15 -7.52
N ILE A 64 -4.96 11.85 -7.36
CA ILE A 64 -3.98 10.97 -6.72
C ILE A 64 -2.68 11.03 -7.53
N ALA A 65 -1.62 11.55 -6.92
CA ALA A 65 -0.31 11.69 -7.53
C ALA A 65 0.68 10.66 -6.99
N ARG A 66 0.47 10.18 -5.76
CA ARG A 66 1.32 9.19 -5.12
C ARG A 66 0.51 8.24 -4.25
N VAL A 67 0.94 6.98 -4.23
CA VAL A 67 0.45 5.94 -3.33
C VAL A 67 1.61 5.37 -2.54
N ASP A 68 1.51 5.44 -1.22
CA ASP A 68 2.49 4.95 -0.25
C ASP A 68 2.00 3.65 0.38
N PHE A 69 2.85 2.62 0.36
CA PHE A 69 2.58 1.32 0.97
C PHE A 69 3.37 1.19 2.27
N ASP A 70 2.68 1.33 3.40
CA ASP A 70 3.30 1.25 4.72
C ASP A 70 2.99 -0.10 5.38
N ARG A 71 4.05 -0.79 5.82
CA ARG A 71 3.89 -2.08 6.50
C ARG A 71 3.22 -1.90 7.86
N ILE A 72 2.05 -2.53 8.04
CA ILE A 72 1.41 -2.68 9.34
C ILE A 72 1.71 -4.06 9.92
N SER A 73 2.27 -4.07 11.13
CA SER A 73 2.37 -5.28 11.95
C SER A 73 1.17 -5.36 12.90
N GLU A 74 0.66 -6.57 13.16
CA GLU A 74 -0.26 -6.84 14.27
C GLU A 74 0.49 -6.78 15.63
N ALA A 75 1.21 -5.68 15.90
CA ALA A 75 1.65 -5.35 17.26
C ALA A 75 0.74 -4.22 17.77
N PRO A 76 0.32 -4.25 19.05
CA PRO A 76 -0.63 -3.29 19.56
C PRO A 76 -0.05 -1.89 19.41
N ARG A 77 -0.81 -1.00 18.73
CA ARG A 77 -0.50 0.43 18.65
C ARG A 77 -0.14 0.89 20.06
N LYS A 78 1.10 1.33 20.26
CA LYS A 78 1.54 1.91 21.53
C LYS A 78 0.52 2.98 21.93
N LYS A 79 0.04 2.87 23.17
CA LYS A 79 -1.03 3.68 23.75
C LYS A 79 -0.78 5.17 23.45
N TYR A 80 -1.61 5.78 22.61
CA TYR A 80 -1.79 7.22 22.65
C TYR A 80 -2.45 7.53 23.98
N ARG A 81 -1.63 7.85 24.98
CA ARG A 81 -2.06 8.42 26.25
C ARG A 81 -2.39 9.88 25.97
N TYR A 82 -3.62 10.15 25.53
CA TYR A 82 -4.15 11.50 25.66
C TYR A 82 -4.18 11.82 27.15
N ARG A 83 -3.52 12.93 27.47
CA ARG A 83 -3.35 13.47 28.81
C ARG A 83 -4.61 14.18 29.25
#